data_AF-A0A7I9VSW1-F1
#
_entry.id   AF-A0A7I9VSW1-F1
#
_cell.length_a   1.000
_cell.length_b   1.000
_cell.length_c   1.000
_cell.angle_alpha   90.00
_cell.angle_beta   90.00
_cell.angle_gamma   90.00
#
_symmetry.space_group_name_H-M   'P 1'
#
loop_
_entity.id
_entity.type
_entity.pdbx_description
1 polymer ?
#
loop_
_entity_poly.entity_id
_entity_poly.type
_entity_poly.pdbx_seq_one_letter_code
_entity_poly.pdbx_strand_id
1 'polypeptide(L)'
;MPRIVTLPMDGEQARELRVRDEVLVRGRIVTGRAAARRRLLERDHPEIRAFSKGALLFHCAPLVARDPDRRWRVRAAAPARSLREEPYAAELLARYGLRGFLGKGGLGVRTLAALALHGGAYLHAAPGLAVALARTMVRVEAVHLLAELGPAEAVWCLEVEDLPAVVTMDAHGQSLHALGGTRRAQGQHDRNAIA
;
A
#
# COMPACT_ATOMS: atom_id res chain seq x y z
N MET A 1 1.88 21.27 -6.24
CA MET A 1 2.05 21.03 -4.79
C MET A 1 1.41 19.69 -4.47
N PRO A 2 2.02 18.85 -3.62
CA PRO A 2 1.47 17.54 -3.29
C PRO A 2 0.16 17.67 -2.52
N ARG A 3 -0.78 16.78 -2.81
CA ARG A 3 -2.08 16.68 -2.15
C ARG A 3 -1.94 15.97 -0.80
N ILE A 4 -2.61 16.47 0.24
CA ILE A 4 -2.65 15.77 1.53
C ILE A 4 -3.70 14.67 1.51
N VAL A 5 -3.34 13.46 1.94
CA VAL A 5 -4.24 12.33 2.14
C VAL A 5 -4.26 12.00 3.63
N THR A 6 -5.41 12.18 4.27
CA THR A 6 -5.58 11.90 5.70
C THR A 6 -6.30 10.56 5.89
N LEU A 7 -5.75 9.70 6.74
CA LEU A 7 -6.26 8.37 7.05
C LEU A 7 -6.76 8.30 8.50
N PRO A 8 -7.83 7.56 8.80
CA PRO A 8 -8.59 6.74 7.86
C PRO A 8 -9.41 7.56 6.88
N MET A 9 -9.49 7.12 5.64
CA MET A 9 -10.36 7.71 4.62
C MET A 9 -11.54 6.80 4.29
N ASP A 10 -12.63 7.37 3.81
CA ASP A 10 -13.73 6.61 3.24
C ASP A 10 -13.54 6.36 1.73
N GLY A 11 -14.53 5.71 1.11
CA GLY A 11 -14.45 5.36 -0.31
C GLY A 11 -14.71 6.54 -1.24
N GLU A 12 -15.38 7.60 -0.78
CA GLU A 12 -15.62 8.81 -1.58
C GLU A 12 -14.34 9.62 -1.66
N GLN A 13 -13.70 9.87 -0.51
CA GLN A 13 -12.39 10.52 -0.42
C GLN A 13 -11.33 9.79 -1.26
N ALA A 14 -11.31 8.45 -1.22
CA ALA A 14 -10.39 7.66 -2.01
C ALA A 14 -10.61 7.79 -3.53
N ARG A 15 -11.86 8.03 -3.97
CA ARG A 15 -12.20 8.24 -5.39
C ARG A 15 -11.80 9.61 -5.91
N GLU A 16 -11.50 10.56 -5.04
CA GLU A 16 -10.94 11.84 -5.45
C GLU A 16 -9.49 11.73 -5.94
N LEU A 17 -8.79 10.67 -5.54
CA LEU A 17 -7.42 10.39 -5.97
C LEU A 17 -7.38 9.98 -7.44
N ARG A 18 -6.43 10.56 -8.18
CA ARG A 18 -6.18 10.26 -9.59
C ARG A 18 -4.76 9.77 -9.77
N VAL A 19 -4.59 8.84 -10.71
CA VAL A 19 -3.26 8.45 -11.17
C VAL A 19 -2.41 9.69 -11.51
N ARG A 20 -1.16 9.68 -11.05
CA ARG A 20 -0.15 10.77 -11.08
C ARG A 20 -0.28 11.84 -10.01
N ASP A 21 -1.29 11.79 -9.14
CA ASP A 21 -1.30 12.66 -7.96
C ASP A 21 -0.07 12.38 -7.09
N GLU A 22 0.72 13.42 -6.85
CA GLU A 22 1.73 13.43 -5.79
C GLU A 22 1.04 13.68 -4.46
N VAL A 23 1.28 12.83 -3.48
CA VAL A 23 0.59 12.88 -2.19
C VAL A 23 1.54 12.84 -1.00
N LEU A 24 1.09 13.47 0.09
CA LEU A 24 1.64 13.31 1.44
C LEU A 24 0.58 12.63 2.31
N VAL A 25 0.89 11.44 2.81
CA VAL A 25 -0.01 10.62 3.62
C VAL A 25 0.18 10.95 5.09
N ARG A 26 -0.93 11.19 5.78
CA ARG A 26 -1.01 11.41 7.23
C ARG A 26 -2.00 10.44 7.86
N GLY A 27 -1.71 9.95 9.06
CA GLY A 27 -2.58 9.07 9.83
C GLY A 27 -2.19 7.59 9.74
N ARG A 28 -3.19 6.70 9.75
CA ARG A 28 -2.97 5.27 10.03
C ARG A 28 -2.54 4.47 8.80
N ILE A 29 -1.46 3.69 8.95
CA ILE A 29 -1.09 2.62 8.02
C ILE A 29 -0.84 1.32 8.78
N VAL A 30 -0.99 0.20 8.09
CA VAL A 30 -0.66 -1.12 8.63
C VAL A 30 0.40 -1.77 7.75
N THR A 31 1.38 -2.46 8.33
CA THR A 31 2.31 -3.30 7.56
C THR A 31 1.97 -4.77 7.71
N GLY A 32 2.27 -5.56 6.70
CA GLY A 32 2.18 -7.02 6.76
C GLY A 32 2.75 -7.63 5.50
N ARG A 33 3.56 -8.68 5.64
CA ARG A 33 4.17 -9.42 4.54
C ARG A 33 3.55 -10.80 4.37
N ALA A 34 4.29 -11.72 3.75
CA ALA A 34 3.80 -13.00 3.31
C ALA A 34 3.23 -13.85 4.46
N ALA A 35 3.89 -13.87 5.63
CA ALA A 35 3.41 -14.66 6.76
C ALA A 35 2.20 -14.01 7.45
N ALA A 36 2.25 -12.68 7.66
CA ALA A 36 1.11 -11.92 8.17
C ALA A 36 -0.13 -12.12 7.30
N ARG A 37 -0.01 -11.92 5.99
CA ARG A 37 -1.11 -12.10 5.02
C ARG A 37 -1.74 -13.48 5.12
N ARG A 38 -0.95 -14.55 5.15
CA ARG A 38 -1.48 -15.92 5.31
C ARG A 38 -2.34 -16.01 6.58
N ARG A 39 -1.83 -15.51 7.70
CA ARG A 39 -2.58 -15.48 8.97
C ARG A 39 -3.86 -14.65 8.92
N LEU A 40 -3.79 -13.48 8.29
CA LEU A 40 -4.94 -12.59 8.12
C LEU A 40 -6.05 -13.18 7.24
N LEU A 41 -5.71 -14.14 6.37
CA LEU A 41 -6.67 -14.86 5.53
C LEU A 41 -7.17 -16.17 6.16
N GLU A 42 -6.31 -16.91 6.87
CA GLU A 42 -6.68 -18.16 7.53
C GLU A 42 -7.71 -17.96 8.64
N ARG A 43 -7.62 -16.87 9.39
CA ARG A 43 -8.54 -16.58 10.49
C ARG A 43 -8.76 -15.09 10.66
N ASP A 44 -9.78 -14.79 11.43
CA ASP A 44 -10.20 -13.42 11.65
C ASP A 44 -9.42 -12.72 12.77
N HIS A 45 -9.10 -11.45 12.59
CA HIS A 45 -8.36 -10.63 13.56
C HIS A 45 -9.11 -9.30 13.81
N PRO A 46 -10.06 -9.26 14.75
CA PRO A 46 -10.93 -8.10 14.98
C PRO A 46 -10.17 -6.80 15.26
N GLU A 47 -9.13 -6.84 16.08
CA GLU A 47 -8.32 -5.65 16.41
C GLU A 47 -7.58 -5.10 15.19
N ILE A 48 -6.99 -5.98 14.37
CA ILE A 48 -6.28 -5.60 13.15
C ILE A 48 -7.28 -5.01 12.13
N ARG A 49 -8.46 -5.61 11.99
CA ARG A 49 -9.53 -5.07 11.12
C ARG A 49 -10.02 -3.71 11.61
N ALA A 50 -10.24 -3.54 12.91
CA ALA A 50 -10.69 -2.28 13.47
C ALA A 50 -9.68 -1.16 13.19
N PHE A 51 -8.38 -1.44 13.33
CA PHE A 51 -7.32 -0.47 12.99
C PHE A 51 -7.21 -0.20 11.49
N SER A 52 -7.37 -1.24 10.66
CA SER A 52 -7.15 -1.18 9.20
C SER A 52 -8.28 -0.52 8.42
N LYS A 53 -9.48 -0.39 9.01
CA LYS A 53 -10.63 0.23 8.33
C LYS A 53 -10.30 1.67 7.92
N GLY A 54 -10.32 1.94 6.62
CA GLY A 54 -9.97 3.25 6.05
C GLY A 54 -8.48 3.52 5.92
N ALA A 55 -7.61 2.61 6.37
CA ALA A 55 -6.15 2.74 6.32
C ALA A 55 -5.57 2.20 5.00
N LEU A 56 -4.26 2.38 4.84
CA LEU A 56 -3.47 1.74 3.77
C LEU A 56 -2.65 0.58 4.33
N LEU A 57 -2.55 -0.50 3.56
CA LEU A 57 -1.60 -1.59 3.86
C LEU A 57 -0.28 -1.32 3.13
N PHE A 58 0.78 -1.09 3.90
CA PHE A 58 2.12 -0.89 3.36
C PHE A 58 2.86 -2.23 3.20
N HIS A 59 3.11 -2.58 1.95
CA HIS A 59 3.98 -3.69 1.56
C HIS A 59 5.45 -3.36 1.91
N CYS A 60 5.82 -3.63 3.15
CA CYS A 60 7.15 -3.35 3.71
C CYS A 60 7.49 -4.39 4.79
N ALA A 61 8.79 -4.72 4.94
CA ALA A 61 9.33 -5.30 6.17
C ALA A 61 10.05 -4.18 6.92
N PRO A 62 9.39 -3.52 7.88
CA PRO A 62 10.06 -2.47 8.62
C PRO A 62 11.15 -3.07 9.53
N LEU A 63 12.30 -2.41 9.58
CA LEU A 63 13.28 -2.64 10.64
C LEU A 63 12.80 -1.87 11.87
N VAL A 64 12.36 -2.58 12.90
CA VAL A 64 11.84 -1.99 14.13
C VAL A 64 12.73 -2.35 15.31
N ALA A 65 13.03 -1.38 16.15
CA ALA A 65 13.79 -1.57 17.38
C ALA A 65 13.13 -0.82 18.53
N ARG A 66 13.38 -1.27 19.77
CA ARG A 66 12.98 -0.50 20.94
C ARG A 66 13.97 0.64 21.19
N ASP A 67 13.46 1.81 21.57
CA ASP A 67 14.27 2.89 22.11
C ASP A 67 14.59 2.65 23.61
N PRO A 68 15.42 3.50 24.26
CA PRO A 68 15.76 3.35 25.68
C PRO A 68 14.54 3.32 26.62
N ASP A 69 13.44 3.98 26.23
CA ASP A 69 12.16 3.98 26.95
C ASP A 69 11.31 2.74 26.65
N ARG A 70 11.89 1.73 25.99
CA ARG A 70 11.26 0.48 25.55
C ARG A 70 10.12 0.67 24.54
N ARG A 71 9.99 1.83 23.90
CA ARG A 71 8.98 2.09 22.85
C ARG A 71 9.47 1.60 21.50
N TRP A 72 8.58 1.05 20.69
CA TRP A 72 8.92 0.64 19.34
C TRP A 72 9.16 1.85 18.42
N ARG A 73 10.23 1.79 17.64
CA ARG A 73 10.61 2.79 16.64
C ARG A 73 10.96 2.11 15.33
N VAL A 74 10.35 2.56 14.24
CA VAL A 74 10.76 2.14 12.90
C VAL A 74 12.05 2.86 12.54
N ARG A 75 13.09 2.09 12.20
CA ARG A 75 14.43 2.59 11.85
C ARG A 75 14.64 2.67 10.34
N ALA A 76 14.01 1.76 9.60
CA ALA A 76 14.00 1.76 8.15
C ALA A 76 12.73 1.07 7.63
N ALA A 77 12.14 1.58 6.56
CA ALA A 77 10.96 1.00 5.93
C ALA A 77 11.07 1.07 4.40
N ALA A 78 11.72 0.08 3.81
CA ALA A 78 11.86 0.00 2.36
C ALA A 78 10.59 -0.57 1.71
N PRO A 79 10.02 0.07 0.66
CA PRO A 79 8.89 -0.48 -0.06
C PRO A 79 9.28 -1.78 -0.79
N ALA A 80 8.45 -2.82 -0.63
CA ALA A 80 8.59 -4.09 -1.32
C ALA A 80 7.80 -4.12 -2.63
N ARG A 81 8.21 -5.01 -3.55
CA ARG A 81 7.49 -5.22 -4.82
C ARG A 81 6.12 -5.83 -4.52
N SER A 82 5.06 -5.07 -4.81
CA SER A 82 3.69 -5.43 -4.44
C SER A 82 3.08 -6.54 -5.28
N LEU A 83 3.57 -6.80 -6.50
CA LEU A 83 3.00 -7.83 -7.38
C LEU A 83 2.92 -9.24 -6.75
N ARG A 84 3.78 -9.56 -5.76
CA ARG A 84 3.71 -10.84 -5.02
C ARG A 84 2.47 -10.98 -4.14
N GLU A 85 1.80 -9.87 -3.87
CA GLU A 85 0.60 -9.75 -3.04
C GLU A 85 -0.69 -9.81 -3.87
N GLU A 86 -0.60 -9.69 -5.20
CA GLU A 86 -1.75 -9.67 -6.12
C GLU A 86 -2.77 -10.79 -5.91
N PRO A 87 -2.37 -12.06 -5.63
CA PRO A 87 -3.35 -13.12 -5.42
C PRO A 87 -4.31 -12.89 -4.24
N TYR A 88 -3.94 -11.98 -3.32
CA TYR A 88 -4.54 -11.83 -1.99
C TYR A 88 -5.02 -10.40 -1.70
N ALA A 89 -4.46 -9.39 -2.38
CA ALA A 89 -4.69 -7.99 -2.05
C ALA A 89 -6.17 -7.62 -2.13
N ALA A 90 -6.87 -8.02 -3.20
CA ALA A 90 -8.32 -7.78 -3.34
C ALA A 90 -9.13 -8.28 -2.14
N GLU A 91 -8.83 -9.50 -1.65
CA GLU A 91 -9.52 -10.09 -0.51
C GLU A 91 -9.18 -9.38 0.81
N LEU A 92 -7.90 -9.09 1.04
CA LEU A 92 -7.47 -8.33 2.21
C LEU A 92 -8.13 -6.94 2.25
N LEU A 93 -8.23 -6.28 1.11
CA LEU A 93 -8.85 -4.97 1.00
C LEU A 93 -10.31 -4.99 1.44
N ALA A 94 -11.08 -5.95 0.92
CA ALA A 94 -12.47 -6.13 1.31
C ALA A 94 -12.62 -6.52 2.79
N ARG A 95 -11.87 -7.54 3.24
CA ARG A 95 -12.02 -8.13 4.58
C ARG A 95 -11.60 -7.20 5.71
N TYR A 96 -10.56 -6.40 5.50
CA TYR A 96 -10.03 -5.47 6.51
C TYR A 96 -10.51 -4.03 6.31
N GLY A 97 -11.36 -3.79 5.30
CA GLY A 97 -11.90 -2.46 5.02
C GLY A 97 -10.82 -1.44 4.64
N LEU A 98 -9.72 -1.89 4.03
CA LEU A 98 -8.63 -1.02 3.60
C LEU A 98 -9.12 -0.09 2.49
N ARG A 99 -8.38 1.01 2.29
CA ARG A 99 -8.58 1.93 1.16
C ARG A 99 -7.48 1.92 0.14
N GLY A 100 -6.58 0.95 0.26
CA GLY A 100 -5.51 0.82 -0.70
C GLY A 100 -4.25 0.21 -0.13
N PHE A 101 -3.21 0.36 -0.93
CA PHE A 101 -1.91 -0.21 -0.67
C PHE A 101 -0.82 0.83 -0.90
N LEU A 102 0.24 0.73 -0.10
CA LEU A 102 1.48 1.46 -0.30
C LEU A 102 2.57 0.43 -0.68
N GLY A 103 3.45 0.74 -1.63
CA GLY A 103 4.53 -0.18 -2.01
C GLY A 103 5.30 0.28 -3.26
N LYS A 104 5.94 -0.67 -3.97
CA LYS A 104 6.52 -0.40 -5.29
C LYS A 104 6.08 -1.39 -6.37
N GLY A 105 6.04 -0.92 -7.61
CA GLY A 105 5.85 -1.74 -8.82
C GLY A 105 4.41 -2.18 -9.11
N GLY A 106 3.42 -1.68 -8.35
CA GLY A 106 2.01 -1.88 -8.65
C GLY A 106 1.46 -3.27 -8.32
N LEU A 107 0.17 -3.41 -8.60
CA LEU A 107 -0.63 -4.62 -8.47
C LEU A 107 -1.34 -4.92 -9.80
N GLY A 108 -1.97 -6.08 -9.89
CA GLY A 108 -2.61 -6.59 -11.08
C GLY A 108 -4.09 -6.20 -11.21
N VAL A 109 -4.73 -6.81 -12.22
CA VAL A 109 -6.11 -6.51 -12.61
C VAL A 109 -7.15 -6.85 -11.54
N ARG A 110 -6.91 -7.88 -10.72
CA ARG A 110 -7.88 -8.27 -9.67
C ARG A 110 -7.90 -7.20 -8.59
N THR A 111 -6.72 -6.73 -8.19
CA THR A 111 -6.65 -5.64 -7.22
C THR A 111 -7.16 -4.33 -7.80
N LEU A 112 -6.86 -4.01 -9.06
CA LEU A 112 -7.39 -2.81 -9.71
C LEU A 112 -8.93 -2.78 -9.70
N ALA A 113 -9.56 -3.90 -10.04
CA ALA A 113 -11.02 -4.02 -9.97
C ALA A 113 -11.56 -3.86 -8.54
N ALA A 114 -10.86 -4.41 -7.53
CA ALA A 114 -11.23 -4.23 -6.13
C ALA A 114 -11.10 -2.78 -5.66
N LEU A 115 -10.06 -2.04 -6.10
CA LEU A 115 -9.89 -0.62 -5.82
C LEU A 115 -11.05 0.20 -6.40
N ALA A 116 -11.50 -0.13 -7.62
CA ALA A 116 -12.66 0.52 -8.23
C ALA A 116 -13.96 0.21 -7.47
N LEU A 117 -14.18 -1.06 -7.13
CA LEU A 117 -15.38 -1.51 -6.42
C LEU A 117 -15.53 -0.87 -5.04
N HIS A 118 -14.46 -0.86 -4.25
CA HIS A 118 -14.51 -0.44 -2.85
C HIS A 118 -14.12 1.03 -2.62
N GLY A 119 -13.64 1.72 -3.66
CA GLY A 119 -13.10 3.08 -3.55
C GLY A 119 -11.75 3.07 -2.85
N GLY A 120 -10.68 2.84 -3.61
CA GLY A 120 -9.32 2.81 -3.10
C GLY A 120 -8.27 3.22 -4.12
N ALA A 121 -7.02 3.33 -3.67
CA ALA A 121 -5.89 3.65 -4.54
C ALA A 121 -4.64 2.80 -4.21
N TYR A 122 -3.74 2.67 -5.19
CA TYR A 122 -2.38 2.19 -4.95
C TYR A 122 -1.41 3.36 -4.99
N LEU A 123 -0.65 3.51 -3.91
CA LEU A 123 0.34 4.56 -3.73
C LEU A 123 1.74 3.96 -3.88
N HIS A 124 2.48 4.45 -4.87
CA HIS A 124 3.88 4.08 -5.07
C HIS A 124 4.77 4.93 -4.15
N ALA A 125 5.46 4.27 -3.21
CA ALA A 125 6.49 4.88 -2.40
C ALA A 125 7.86 4.72 -3.07
N ALA A 126 8.65 5.78 -3.10
CA ALA A 126 9.93 5.79 -3.81
C ALA A 126 10.93 4.77 -3.21
N PRO A 127 11.59 3.93 -4.03
CA PRO A 127 12.64 3.04 -3.57
C PRO A 127 13.90 3.83 -3.17
N GLY A 128 14.76 3.23 -2.34
CA GLY A 128 16.04 3.83 -1.94
C GLY A 128 15.97 4.83 -0.76
N LEU A 129 14.77 5.17 -0.29
CA LEU A 129 14.55 6.15 0.78
C LEU A 129 14.11 5.53 2.11
N ALA A 130 14.56 4.32 2.44
CA ALA A 130 14.04 3.53 3.56
C ALA A 130 14.11 4.25 4.92
N VAL A 131 15.22 4.94 5.21
CA VAL A 131 15.37 5.71 6.47
C VAL A 131 14.53 6.98 6.45
N ALA A 132 14.46 7.68 5.31
CA ALA A 132 13.63 8.88 5.18
C ALA A 132 12.14 8.55 5.32
N LEU A 133 11.66 7.45 4.73
CA LEU A 133 10.31 6.94 4.94
C LEU A 133 10.07 6.56 6.40
N ALA A 134 11.02 5.92 7.07
CA ALA A 134 10.87 5.60 8.49
C ALA A 134 10.76 6.86 9.39
N ARG A 135 11.38 7.99 9.01
CA ARG A 135 11.23 9.26 9.75
C ARG A 135 9.81 9.82 9.71
N THR A 136 9.03 9.46 8.68
CA THR A 136 7.61 9.83 8.58
C THR A 136 6.73 8.96 9.49
N MET A 137 7.25 7.86 10.04
CA MET A 137 6.50 6.95 10.92
C MET A 137 6.64 7.37 12.38
N VAL A 138 5.76 8.29 12.80
CA VAL A 138 5.88 9.02 14.06
C VAL A 138 5.52 8.16 15.28
N ARG A 139 4.63 7.17 15.13
CA ARG A 139 4.20 6.30 16.24
C ARG A 139 3.94 4.86 15.78
N VAL A 140 4.30 3.91 16.64
CA VAL A 140 3.83 2.53 16.60
C VAL A 140 2.67 2.42 17.58
N GLU A 141 1.46 2.28 17.06
CA GLU A 141 0.21 2.20 17.85
C GLU A 141 0.03 0.81 18.46
N ALA A 142 0.30 -0.23 17.67
CA ALA A 142 0.21 -1.61 18.09
C ALA A 142 1.12 -2.51 17.25
N VAL A 143 1.43 -3.68 17.79
CA VAL A 143 2.06 -4.77 17.06
C VAL A 143 1.31 -6.06 17.36
N HIS A 144 0.87 -6.75 16.31
CA HIS A 144 0.16 -8.01 16.41
C HIS A 144 1.00 -9.14 15.81
N LEU A 145 0.77 -10.37 16.29
CA LEU A 145 1.44 -11.58 15.82
C LEU A 145 2.97 -11.58 16.00
N LEU A 146 3.53 -10.71 16.86
CA LEU A 146 4.97 -10.59 17.07
C LEU A 146 5.61 -11.89 17.58
N ALA A 147 5.01 -12.53 18.57
CA ALA A 147 5.52 -13.78 19.14
C ALA A 147 5.44 -14.94 18.13
N GLU A 148 4.48 -14.88 17.21
CA GLU A 148 4.22 -15.96 16.25
C GLU A 148 5.06 -15.82 14.97
N LEU A 149 5.22 -14.60 14.47
CA LEU A 149 5.83 -14.32 13.17
C LEU A 149 7.20 -13.65 13.28
N GLY A 150 7.57 -13.15 14.45
CA GLY A 150 8.77 -12.35 14.65
C GLY A 150 8.64 -10.93 14.08
N PRO A 151 9.59 -10.03 14.38
CA PRO A 151 9.47 -8.60 14.10
C PRO A 151 9.42 -8.24 12.61
N ALA A 152 10.04 -9.06 11.74
CA ALA A 152 10.10 -8.81 10.31
C ALA A 152 8.77 -9.10 9.58
N GLU A 153 7.93 -9.98 10.15
CA GLU A 153 6.68 -10.44 9.54
C GLU A 153 5.44 -10.11 10.40
N ALA A 154 5.62 -9.56 11.60
CA ALA A 154 4.53 -9.07 12.45
C ALA A 154 3.69 -8.00 11.75
N VAL A 155 2.46 -7.83 12.22
CA VAL A 155 1.58 -6.76 11.75
C VAL A 155 1.83 -5.53 12.60
N TRP A 156 2.39 -4.48 12.00
CA TRP A 156 2.66 -3.21 12.66
C TRP A 156 1.58 -2.21 12.32
N CYS A 157 0.91 -1.68 13.34
CA CYS A 157 -0.07 -0.61 13.23
C CYS A 157 0.66 0.71 13.51
N LEU A 158 0.75 1.57 12.52
CA LEU A 158 1.62 2.76 12.53
C LEU A 158 0.80 4.02 12.28
N GLU A 159 1.27 5.12 12.84
CA GLU A 159 0.88 6.47 12.45
C GLU A 159 2.01 7.11 11.65
N VAL A 160 1.65 7.76 10.53
CA VAL A 160 2.59 8.48 9.67
C VAL A 160 2.23 9.96 9.54
N GLU A 161 3.24 10.77 9.31
CA GLU A 161 3.13 12.20 9.02
C GLU A 161 3.95 12.53 7.78
N ASP A 162 3.28 13.07 6.77
CA ASP A 162 3.87 13.50 5.50
C ASP A 162 4.67 12.41 4.78
N LEU A 163 4.17 11.17 4.79
CA LEU A 163 4.76 10.09 4.00
C LEU A 163 4.55 10.35 2.50
N PRO A 164 5.63 10.55 1.71
CA PRO A 164 5.50 10.90 0.30
C PRO A 164 5.22 9.67 -0.57
N ALA A 165 4.28 9.81 -1.49
CA ALA A 165 3.98 8.78 -2.49
C ALA A 165 3.37 9.39 -3.76
N VAL A 166 3.23 8.57 -4.80
CA VAL A 166 2.52 8.92 -6.03
C VAL A 166 1.39 7.92 -6.25
N VAL A 167 0.19 8.38 -6.56
CA VAL A 167 -0.92 7.51 -6.95
C VAL A 167 -0.62 6.90 -8.30
N THR A 168 -0.56 5.57 -8.39
CA THR A 168 -0.24 4.87 -9.64
C THR A 168 -1.27 3.82 -10.05
N MET A 169 -2.27 3.58 -9.20
CA MET A 169 -3.54 2.95 -9.58
C MET A 169 -4.65 3.64 -8.80
N ASP A 170 -5.81 3.86 -9.40
CA ASP A 170 -6.93 4.55 -8.76
C ASP A 170 -8.27 3.79 -8.88
N ALA A 171 -9.30 4.32 -8.22
CA ALA A 171 -10.63 3.74 -8.19
C ALA A 171 -11.40 3.88 -9.53
N HIS A 172 -10.78 4.47 -10.56
CA HIS A 172 -11.39 4.70 -11.89
C HIS A 172 -10.85 3.69 -12.91
N GLY A 173 -10.20 2.63 -12.43
CA GLY A 173 -9.63 1.59 -13.27
C GLY A 173 -8.37 2.03 -14.01
N GLN A 174 -7.74 3.14 -13.63
CA GLN A 174 -6.49 3.58 -14.24
C GLN A 174 -5.30 2.95 -13.52
N SER A 175 -4.26 2.59 -14.27
CA SER A 175 -3.00 2.04 -13.76
C SER A 175 -1.82 2.50 -14.62
N LEU A 176 -0.72 2.88 -13.99
CA LEU A 176 0.56 3.13 -14.67
C LEU A 176 1.41 1.87 -14.87
N HIS A 177 0.96 0.73 -14.35
CA HIS A 177 1.71 -0.53 -14.39
C HIS A 177 1.19 -1.41 -15.51
N ALA A 178 2.09 -2.20 -16.11
CA ALA A 178 1.70 -3.21 -17.08
C ALA A 178 0.77 -4.25 -16.43
N LEU A 179 -0.51 -4.17 -16.76
CA LEU A 179 -1.51 -5.14 -16.36
C LEU A 179 -1.37 -6.34 -17.29
N GLY A 180 -0.82 -7.45 -16.81
CA GLY A 180 -0.63 -8.66 -17.62
C GLY A 180 -1.96 -9.11 -18.23
N GLY A 181 -2.04 -9.07 -19.57
CA GLY A 181 -3.23 -9.48 -20.32
C GLY A 181 -3.50 -8.86 -21.69
N THR A 182 -2.62 -8.08 -22.32
CA THR A 182 -2.41 -8.00 -23.81
C THR A 182 -1.40 -6.89 -24.12
N ARG A 183 -0.38 -7.19 -24.94
CA ARG A 183 0.24 -6.17 -25.78
C ARG A 183 -0.79 -5.82 -26.84
N ARG A 184 -1.43 -4.66 -26.77
CA ARG A 184 -1.89 -4.00 -28.00
C ARG A 184 -0.70 -3.21 -28.51
N ALA A 185 -0.13 -3.67 -29.63
CA ALA A 185 0.77 -2.88 -30.43
C ALA A 185 0.04 -1.57 -30.77
N GLN A 186 0.54 -0.44 -30.26
CA GLN A 186 0.21 0.86 -30.83
C GLN A 186 0.82 0.89 -32.23
N GLY A 187 -0.06 1.16 -33.21
CA GLY A 187 0.23 1.06 -34.63
C GLY A 187 1.46 1.86 -35.03
N GLN A 188 2.37 1.17 -35.71
CA GLN A 188 3.36 1.80 -36.56
C GLN A 188 2.60 2.51 -37.68
N HIS A 189 2.64 3.85 -37.66
CA HIS A 189 2.13 4.69 -38.73
C HIS A 189 2.78 4.34 -40.06
N ASP A 190 1.95 4.38 -41.10
CA ASP A 190 2.24 4.33 -42.51
C ASP A 190 3.52 5.10 -42.90
N ARG A 191 4.49 4.36 -43.44
CA ARG A 191 5.43 4.87 -44.44
C ARG A 191 5.75 3.74 -45.41
N ASN A 192 5.06 3.74 -46.54
CA ASN A 192 5.66 3.54 -47.86
C ASN A 192 4.64 3.92 -48.94
N ALA A 193 4.59 5.22 -49.20
CA ALA A 193 4.47 5.69 -50.57
C ALA A 193 5.86 5.59 -51.23
N ILE A 194 5.87 5.36 -52.54
CA ILE A 194 7.01 5.37 -53.48
C ILE A 194 7.69 4.01 -53.70
N ALA A 195 7.17 3.23 -54.66
CA ALA A 195 7.81 2.89 -55.93
C ALA A 195 6.83 2.15 -56.84
#